data_AF-A0A9D1L2Y1-F1
#
_entry.id   AF-A0A9D1L2Y1-F1
#
_cell.length_a   1.000
_cell.length_b   1.000
_cell.length_c   1.000
_cell.angle_alpha   90.00
_cell.angle_beta   90.00
_cell.angle_gamma   90.00
#
_symmetry.space_group_name_H-M   'P 1'
#
loop_
_entity.id
_entity.type
_entity.pdbx_description
1 polymer ?
#
loop_
_entity_poly.entity_id
_entity_poly.type
_entity_poly.pdbx_seq_one_letter_code
_entity_poly.pdbx_strand_id
1 'polypeptide(L)'
;MLREKQGHVKGAFHREDIGDIDLIWGDDTCGLQHILKRREEQGINAQEFVKDLAEVVEKGSYRKQNKRGNYELLYNGKMAIVSPELQGNKMTFLVTAFKTTIKK
;
A
#
# COMPACT_ATOMS: atom_id res chain seq x y z
N MET A 1 -14.43 7.26 -25.66
CA MET A 1 -13.03 6.80 -25.61
C MET A 1 -12.48 7.09 -24.22
N LEU A 2 -12.59 6.14 -23.27
CA LEU A 2 -11.82 6.22 -22.02
C LEU A 2 -10.42 5.67 -22.32
N ARG A 3 -9.44 6.56 -22.43
CA ARG A 3 -8.04 6.16 -22.26
C ARG A 3 -7.84 5.94 -20.76
N GLU A 4 -8.14 4.74 -20.28
CA GLU A 4 -7.55 4.19 -19.06
C GLU A 4 -6.06 3.92 -19.34
N LYS A 5 -5.31 5.01 -19.53
CA LYS A 5 -3.86 4.95 -19.61
C LYS A 5 -3.36 5.29 -18.21
N GLN A 6 -2.64 4.33 -17.61
CA GLN A 6 -1.96 4.36 -16.30
C GLN A 6 -2.82 3.81 -15.15
N GLY A 7 -2.70 2.50 -14.90
CA GLY A 7 -3.53 1.73 -13.98
C GLY A 7 -3.71 2.37 -12.61
N HIS A 8 -4.90 2.87 -12.34
CA HIS A 8 -5.31 3.41 -11.05
C HIS A 8 -6.66 2.79 -10.72
N VAL A 9 -6.70 2.05 -9.61
CA VAL A 9 -7.92 1.46 -9.07
C VAL A 9 -8.37 2.34 -7.91
N LYS A 10 -9.38 3.18 -8.17
CA LYS A 10 -10.02 3.99 -7.13
C LYS A 10 -10.77 3.10 -6.15
N GLY A 11 -10.69 3.41 -4.86
CA GLY A 11 -11.37 2.68 -3.79
C GLY A 11 -11.04 1.18 -3.80
N ALA A 12 -9.79 0.84 -4.10
CA ALA A 12 -9.32 -0.55 -4.11
C ALA A 12 -9.53 -1.24 -2.76
N PHE A 13 -9.47 -0.45 -1.67
CA PHE A 13 -9.84 -0.88 -0.34
C PHE A 13 -10.68 0.21 0.34
N HIS A 14 -11.60 -0.20 1.22
CA HIS A 14 -12.38 0.70 2.06
C HIS A 14 -12.18 0.31 3.51
N ARG A 15 -11.89 1.29 4.38
CA ARG A 15 -11.88 1.10 5.82
C ARG A 15 -12.64 2.23 6.50
N GLU A 16 -13.36 1.93 7.57
CA GLU A 16 -14.11 2.95 8.31
C GLU A 16 -13.20 3.95 9.06
N ASP A 17 -11.99 3.57 9.44
CA ASP A 17 -11.04 4.40 10.19
C ASP A 17 -10.17 5.30 9.30
N ILE A 18 -9.97 4.95 8.03
CA ILE A 18 -9.10 5.68 7.08
C ILE A 18 -9.92 6.28 5.91
N GLY A 19 -11.01 5.64 5.52
CA GLY A 19 -11.80 5.95 4.33
C GLY A 19 -11.43 5.08 3.13
N ASP A 20 -11.76 5.59 1.93
CA ASP A 20 -11.40 4.95 0.67
C ASP A 20 -9.88 5.04 0.43
N ILE A 21 -9.29 3.90 0.09
CA ILE A 21 -7.87 3.74 -0.22
C ILE A 21 -7.75 3.42 -1.71
N ASP A 22 -7.06 4.29 -2.42
CA ASP A 22 -6.80 4.16 -3.84
C ASP A 22 -5.51 3.35 -4.07
N LEU A 23 -5.54 2.43 -5.03
CA LEU A 23 -4.38 1.65 -5.43
C LEU A 23 -3.92 2.08 -6.82
N ILE A 24 -2.73 2.65 -6.91
CA ILE A 24 -2.09 2.92 -8.20
C ILE A 24 -1.15 1.77 -8.56
N TRP A 25 -1.26 1.34 -9.82
CA TRP A 25 -0.27 0.47 -10.45
C TRP A 25 1.09 1.17 -10.51
N GLY A 26 1.10 2.48 -10.81
CA GLY A 26 2.31 3.30 -10.87
C GLY A 26 3.24 2.92 -12.03
N ASP A 27 4.54 3.02 -11.78
CA ASP A 27 5.63 2.78 -12.73
C ASP A 27 6.81 2.05 -12.07
N ASP A 28 7.96 2.01 -12.74
CA ASP A 28 9.19 1.38 -12.24
C ASP A 28 9.84 2.12 -11.08
N THR A 29 9.36 3.30 -10.69
CA THR A 29 9.88 4.13 -9.59
C THR A 29 8.91 4.22 -8.40
N CYS A 30 7.61 4.07 -8.63
CA CYS A 30 6.58 4.16 -7.59
C CYS A 30 5.34 3.31 -7.90
N GLY A 31 4.53 3.01 -6.87
CA GLY A 31 3.29 2.23 -7.02
C GLY A 31 3.49 0.71 -6.98
N LEU A 32 2.42 -0.02 -7.27
CA LEU A 32 2.39 -1.48 -7.15
C LEU A 32 3.42 -2.15 -8.08
N GLN A 33 3.65 -1.64 -9.29
CA GLN A 33 4.63 -2.19 -10.22
C GLN A 33 6.05 -2.17 -9.62
N HIS A 34 6.51 -1.02 -9.13
CA HIS A 34 7.81 -0.91 -8.46
C HIS A 34 7.92 -1.89 -7.30
N ILE A 35 6.86 -1.99 -6.49
CA ILE A 35 6.83 -2.89 -5.33
C ILE A 35 6.95 -4.35 -5.77
N LEU A 36 6.12 -4.81 -6.70
CA LEU A 36 6.15 -6.19 -7.19
C LEU A 36 7.52 -6.54 -7.75
N LYS A 37 8.11 -5.66 -8.58
CA LYS A 37 9.46 -5.84 -9.12
C LYS A 37 10.51 -6.02 -8.03
N ARG A 38 10.49 -5.16 -6.99
CA ARG A 38 11.39 -5.28 -5.83
C ARG A 38 11.20 -6.58 -5.04
N ARG A 39 9.98 -7.14 -5.01
CA ARG A 39 9.68 -8.39 -4.31
C ARG A 39 10.10 -9.61 -5.13
N GLU A 40 9.88 -9.57 -6.44
CA GLU A 40 10.39 -10.58 -7.36
C GLU A 40 11.93 -10.65 -7.32
N GLU A 41 12.61 -9.49 -7.28
CA GLU A 41 14.07 -9.41 -7.06
C GLU A 41 14.52 -10.04 -5.73
N GLN A 42 13.65 -10.08 -4.72
CA GLN A 42 13.89 -10.72 -3.42
C GLN A 42 13.51 -12.21 -3.40
N GLY A 43 13.01 -12.77 -4.51
CA GLY A 43 12.49 -14.12 -4.58
C GLY A 43 11.13 -14.30 -3.89
N ILE A 44 10.41 -13.21 -3.60
CA ILE A 44 9.07 -13.24 -3.02
C ILE A 44 8.06 -13.37 -4.16
N ASN A 45 7.10 -14.29 -4.02
CA ASN A 45 6.04 -14.47 -4.99
C ASN A 45 5.10 -13.25 -5.01
N ALA A 46 5.00 -12.59 -6.16
CA ALA A 46 4.13 -11.43 -6.37
C ALA A 46 2.67 -11.69 -5.97
N GLN A 47 2.15 -12.89 -6.22
CA GLN A 47 0.77 -13.24 -5.93
C GLN A 47 0.50 -13.44 -4.44
N GLU A 48 1.43 -14.07 -3.71
CA GLU A 48 1.36 -14.14 -2.25
C GLU A 48 1.49 -12.74 -1.63
N PHE A 49 2.37 -11.91 -2.18
CA PHE A 49 2.55 -10.54 -1.74
C PHE A 49 1.28 -9.69 -1.87
N VAL A 50 0.56 -9.80 -3.00
CA VAL A 50 -0.70 -9.05 -3.21
C VAL A 50 -1.79 -9.53 -2.24
N LYS A 51 -1.87 -10.83 -1.96
CA LYS A 51 -2.80 -11.37 -0.95
C LYS A 51 -2.48 -10.84 0.44
N ASP A 52 -1.21 -10.89 0.82
CA ASP A 52 -0.72 -10.36 2.09
C ASP A 52 -1.00 -8.87 2.24
N LEU A 53 -0.82 -8.12 1.15
CA LEU A 53 -1.11 -6.70 1.09
C LEU A 53 -2.58 -6.42 1.36
N ALA A 54 -3.47 -7.12 0.66
CA ALA A 54 -4.91 -7.02 0.87
C ALA A 54 -5.28 -7.34 2.32
N GLU A 55 -4.73 -8.42 2.89
CA GLU A 55 -4.97 -8.77 4.29
C GLU A 55 -4.48 -7.71 5.28
N VAL A 56 -3.29 -7.11 5.05
CA VAL A 56 -2.79 -6.04 5.92
C VAL A 56 -3.65 -4.79 5.82
N VAL A 57 -4.15 -4.46 4.62
CA VAL A 57 -5.01 -3.29 4.45
C VAL A 57 -6.38 -3.53 5.07
N GLU A 58 -6.98 -4.70 4.87
CA GLU A 58 -8.32 -5.02 5.40
C GLU A 58 -8.31 -5.30 6.90
N LYS A 59 -7.37 -6.12 7.38
CA LYS A 59 -7.34 -6.63 8.77
C LYS A 59 -6.29 -5.95 9.64
N GLY A 60 -5.37 -5.20 9.06
CA GLY A 60 -4.28 -4.59 9.81
C GLY A 60 -4.74 -3.55 10.80
N SER A 61 -4.15 -3.58 11.98
CA SER A 61 -4.45 -2.60 13.02
C SER A 61 -3.76 -1.29 12.67
N TYR A 62 -4.53 -0.20 12.72
CA TYR A 62 -3.99 1.15 12.61
C TYR A 62 -3.05 1.43 13.79
N ARG A 63 -1.75 1.63 13.50
CA ARG A 63 -0.71 1.81 14.52
C ARG A 63 -0.55 3.28 14.89
N LYS A 64 -0.29 4.13 13.90
CA LYS A 64 -0.04 5.56 14.10
C LYS A 64 -0.07 6.33 12.79
N GLN A 65 -0.31 7.62 12.89
CA GLN A 65 0.03 8.58 11.86
C GLN A 65 1.49 9.00 12.03
N ASN A 66 2.30 8.90 10.97
CA ASN A 66 3.65 9.43 10.98
C ASN A 66 3.60 10.96 10.86
N LYS A 67 4.71 11.66 11.16
CA LYS A 67 4.79 13.14 11.12
C LYS A 67 4.43 13.77 9.76
N ARG A 68 4.37 12.96 8.69
CA ARG A 68 4.00 13.33 7.33
C ARG A 68 2.51 13.11 7.01
N GLY A 69 1.70 12.68 7.98
CA GLY A 69 0.27 12.37 7.76
C GLY A 69 -0.01 10.94 7.32
N ASN A 70 1.00 10.09 7.09
CA ASN A 70 0.83 8.73 6.61
C ASN A 70 0.35 7.79 7.72
N TYR A 71 -0.67 6.99 7.45
CA TYR A 71 -1.17 5.94 8.32
C TYR A 71 -0.33 4.67 8.19
N GLU A 72 0.08 4.08 9.32
CA GLU A 72 0.80 2.80 9.34
C GLU A 72 -0.15 1.70 9.78
N LEU A 73 -0.32 0.66 8.95
CA LEU A 73 -1.10 -0.54 9.21
C LEU A 73 -0.17 -1.71 9.48
N LEU A 74 -0.39 -2.44 10.56
CA LEU A 74 0.41 -3.60 10.93
C LEU A 74 -0.49 -4.85 11.09
N TYR A 75 -0.11 -5.93 10.43
CA TYR A 75 -0.80 -7.23 10.53
C TYR A 75 0.21 -8.36 10.42
N ASN A 76 0.25 -9.31 11.36
CA ASN A 76 1.15 -10.48 11.31
C ASN A 76 2.63 -10.17 10.97
N GLY A 77 3.18 -9.07 11.51
CA GLY A 77 4.56 -8.64 11.22
C GLY A 77 4.76 -8.01 9.83
N LYS A 78 3.68 -7.80 9.08
CA LYS A 78 3.65 -7.14 7.78
C LYS A 78 3.13 -5.72 7.97
N MET A 79 3.78 -4.75 7.35
CA MET A 79 3.44 -3.33 7.51
C MET A 79 3.10 -2.69 6.16
N ALA A 80 1.94 -2.05 6.09
CA ALA A 80 1.52 -1.24 4.97
C ALA A 80 1.41 0.22 5.40
N ILE A 81 1.93 1.15 4.60
CA ILE A 81 1.85 2.58 4.88
C ILE A 81 0.83 3.16 3.90
N VAL A 82 -0.18 3.83 4.41
CA VAL A 82 -1.22 4.50 3.63
C VAL A 82 -1.02 6.01 3.77
N SER A 83 -0.60 6.68 2.70
CA SER A 83 -0.38 8.12 2.67
C SER A 83 -1.65 8.83 2.18
N PRO A 84 -2.37 9.61 3.00
CA PRO A 84 -3.59 10.30 2.58
C PRO A 84 -3.37 11.49 1.63
N GLU A 85 -2.13 11.91 1.42
CA GLU A 85 -1.81 13.13 0.68
C GLU A 85 -0.68 12.88 -0.34
N LEU A 86 -0.99 13.06 -1.62
CA LEU A 86 -0.01 13.00 -2.71
C LEU A 86 -0.04 14.33 -3.46
N GLN A 87 1.07 15.08 -3.40
CA GLN A 87 1.25 16.36 -4.10
C GLN A 87 0.13 17.38 -3.86
N GLY A 88 -0.40 17.48 -2.64
CA GLY A 88 -1.45 18.46 -2.27
C GLY A 88 -2.87 18.07 -2.69
N ASN A 89 -3.07 16.92 -3.34
CA ASN A 89 -4.38 16.30 -3.50
C ASN A 89 -4.60 15.27 -2.38
N LYS A 90 -5.79 15.32 -1.76
CA LYS A 90 -6.26 14.28 -0.83
C LYS A 90 -6.45 12.98 -1.63
N MET A 91 -5.42 12.15 -1.66
CA MET A 91 -5.41 10.88 -2.37
C MET A 91 -4.73 9.86 -1.48
N THR A 92 -5.46 8.81 -1.14
CA THR A 92 -5.05 7.80 -0.18
C THR A 92 -4.22 6.72 -0.88
N PHE A 93 -2.90 6.81 -0.79
CA PHE A 93 -1.94 5.96 -1.51
C PHE A 93 -1.29 4.89 -0.63
N LEU A 94 -1.18 3.66 -1.13
CA LEU A 94 -0.55 2.53 -0.42
C LEU A 94 0.95 2.40 -0.76
N VAL A 95 1.83 2.85 0.15
CA VAL A 95 3.28 2.63 0.13
C VAL A 95 3.62 1.44 1.03
N THR A 96 4.10 0.33 0.50
CA THR A 96 4.42 -0.85 1.33
C THR A 96 5.89 -0.96 1.71
N ALA A 97 6.18 -0.79 3.00
CA ALA A 97 7.47 -1.08 3.60
C ALA A 97 7.43 -2.44 4.32
N PHE A 98 7.69 -3.54 3.61
CA PHE A 98 7.95 -4.83 4.26
C PHE A 98 9.40 -4.93 4.71
N LYS A 99 9.61 -4.60 5.99
CA LYS A 99 10.50 -5.32 6.89
C LYS A 99 10.13 -4.95 8.32
N THR A 100 9.61 -5.89 9.10
CA THR A 100 9.73 -5.79 10.55
C THR A 100 10.47 -7.00 11.05
N THR A 101 11.78 -6.82 11.24
CA THR A 101 12.50 -7.64 12.20
C THR A 101 12.12 -7.07 13.57
N ILE A 102 10.95 -7.41 14.09
CA ILE A 102 10.76 -7.33 15.55
C ILE A 102 11.47 -8.58 16.07
N LYS A 103 12.79 -8.45 16.28
CA LYS A 103 13.47 -9.30 17.25
C LYS A 103 12.83 -8.97 18.60
N LYS A 104 12.16 -9.98 19.16
CA LYS A 104 11.71 -10.00 20.54
C LYS A 104 12.91 -9.91 21.48
#